data_AF-T1CD61-F1
#
_entry.id   AF-T1CD61-F1
#
_cell.length_a   1.000
_cell.length_b   1.000
_cell.length_c   1.000
_cell.angle_alpha   90.00
_cell.angle_beta   90.00
_cell.angle_gamma   90.00
#
_symmetry.space_group_name_H-M   'P 1'
#
loop_
_entity.id
_entity.type
_entity.pdbx_description
1 polymer ?
#
loop_
_entity_poly.entity_id
_entity_poly.type
_entity_poly.pdbx_seq_one_letter_code
_entity_poly.pdbx_strand_id
1 'polypeptide(L)'
;MELKSGDIELLTDIPEDCAEELAELANDPAIRMNIGSHSFPLPYSRDDALDFMRLNRELFGKKFRIDFYIHFREELSGVIE
;
A
#
# COMPACT_ATOMS: atom_id res chain seq x y z
N MET A 1 -5.82 -2.52 12.25
CA MET A 1 -6.30 -3.92 12.29
C MET A 1 -5.24 -4.77 11.61
N GLU A 2 -4.95 -5.92 12.19
CA GLU A 2 -3.94 -6.86 11.68
C GLU A 2 -4.58 -8.24 11.56
N LEU A 3 -4.42 -8.88 10.39
CA LEU A 3 -4.84 -10.26 10.15
C LEU A 3 -3.63 -11.07 9.68
N LYS A 4 -3.38 -12.20 10.35
CA LYS A 4 -2.28 -13.11 10.01
C LYS A 4 -2.81 -14.50 9.66
N SER A 5 -2.32 -15.08 8.58
CA SER A 5 -2.65 -16.45 8.16
C SER A 5 -1.49 -17.08 7.40
N GLY A 6 -0.76 -17.98 8.06
CA GLY A 6 0.46 -18.57 7.50
C GLY A 6 1.53 -17.50 7.25
N ASP A 7 2.10 -17.49 6.05
CA ASP A 7 3.12 -16.52 5.62
C ASP A 7 2.54 -15.16 5.19
N ILE A 8 1.22 -14.95 5.32
CA ILE A 8 0.51 -13.74 4.87
C ILE A 8 0.08 -12.90 6.06
N GLU A 9 0.43 -11.61 6.01
CA GLU A 9 -0.01 -10.59 6.95
C GLU A 9 -0.72 -9.44 6.22
N LEU A 10 -1.86 -9.02 6.76
CA LEU A 10 -2.66 -7.90 6.28
C LEU A 10 -2.74 -6.81 7.36
N LEU A 11 -2.30 -5.60 7.01
CA LEU A 11 -2.27 -4.45 7.91
C LEU A 11 -3.11 -3.30 7.35
N THR A 12 -3.85 -2.61 8.23
CA THR A 12 -4.65 -1.42 7.86
C THR A 12 -4.07 -0.10 8.34
N ASP A 13 -3.12 -0.13 9.28
CA ASP A 13 -2.35 1.04 9.69
C ASP A 13 -0.94 0.81 9.17
N ILE A 14 -0.63 1.51 8.08
CA ILE A 14 0.59 1.31 7.31
C ILE A 14 1.68 2.16 7.95
N PRO A 15 2.79 1.58 8.40
CA PRO A 15 3.87 2.36 8.97
C PRO A 15 4.61 3.11 7.85
N GLU A 16 4.97 4.36 8.11
CA GLU A 16 5.60 5.26 7.11
C GLU A 16 7.00 4.79 6.66
N ASP A 17 7.61 3.85 7.39
CA ASP A 17 8.88 3.23 7.03
C ASP A 17 8.77 2.33 5.78
N CYS A 18 7.59 1.80 5.47
CA CYS A 18 7.30 1.07 4.24
C CYS A 18 7.17 1.96 2.98
N ALA A 19 7.30 3.30 3.11
CA ALA A 19 7.04 4.21 1.98
C ALA A 19 8.00 4.00 0.79
N GLU A 20 9.26 3.64 1.05
CA GLU A 20 10.23 3.35 -0.01
C GLU A 20 9.82 2.09 -0.79
N GLU A 21 9.49 1.01 -0.07
CA GLU A 21 9.11 -0.28 -0.65
C GLU A 21 7.82 -0.18 -1.47
N LEU A 22 6.84 0.59 -0.99
CA LEU A 22 5.63 0.91 -1.77
C LEU A 22 5.98 1.63 -3.07
N ALA A 23 6.90 2.59 -3.01
CA ALA A 23 7.31 3.34 -4.19
C ALA A 23 8.02 2.46 -5.22
N GLU A 24 8.88 1.56 -4.77
CA GLU A 24 9.54 0.58 -5.65
C GLU A 24 8.51 -0.33 -6.34
N LEU A 25 7.57 -0.89 -5.59
CA LEU A 25 6.51 -1.76 -6.14
C LEU A 25 5.59 -1.03 -7.12
N ALA A 26 5.22 0.22 -6.82
CA ALA A 26 4.36 1.02 -7.69
C ALA A 26 5.04 1.35 -9.04
N ASN A 27 6.37 1.41 -9.06
CA ASN A 27 7.16 1.59 -10.28
C ASN A 27 7.52 0.27 -10.98
N ASP A 28 7.29 -0.90 -10.36
CA ASP A 28 7.60 -2.19 -10.95
C ASP A 28 6.76 -2.41 -12.23
N PRO A 29 7.40 -2.58 -13.41
CA PRO A 29 6.67 -2.74 -14.66
C PRO A 29 5.77 -3.97 -14.71
N ALA A 30 6.17 -5.08 -14.08
CA ALA A 30 5.40 -6.31 -14.02
C ALA A 30 4.18 -6.15 -13.12
N ILE A 31 4.33 -5.49 -11.96
CA ILE A 31 3.20 -5.17 -11.09
C ILE A 31 2.22 -4.25 -11.83
N ARG A 32 2.71 -3.16 -12.42
CA ARG A 32 1.89 -2.20 -13.16
C ARG A 32 1.08 -2.83 -14.30
N MET A 33 1.67 -3.77 -15.03
CA MET A 33 1.00 -4.44 -16.16
C MET A 33 -0.08 -5.44 -15.71
N ASN A 34 0.04 -6.02 -14.52
CA ASN A 34 -0.83 -7.09 -14.04
C ASN A 34 -1.84 -6.64 -12.97
N ILE A 35 -1.48 -5.64 -12.19
CA ILE A 35 -2.28 -5.05 -11.12
C ILE A 35 -2.58 -3.63 -11.57
N GLY A 36 -3.67 -3.47 -12.31
CA GLY A 36 -4.03 -2.21 -12.96
C GLY A 36 -4.18 -1.05 -11.97
N SER A 37 -3.08 -0.35 -11.66
CA SER A 37 -3.13 0.92 -10.97
C SER A 37 -3.26 2.03 -12.01
N HIS A 38 -4.50 2.44 -12.27
CA HIS A 38 -4.77 3.61 -13.11
C HIS A 38 -4.56 4.94 -12.37
N SER A 39 -3.98 4.93 -11.17
CA SER A 39 -4.08 6.06 -10.23
C SER A 39 -2.74 6.63 -9.76
N PHE A 40 -1.63 5.88 -9.83
CA PHE A 40 -0.34 6.38 -9.35
C PHE A 40 0.40 7.21 -10.41
N PRO A 41 0.91 8.41 -10.08
CA PRO A 41 1.80 9.17 -10.95
C PRO A 41 3.07 8.35 -11.26
N LEU A 42 3.63 8.55 -12.45
CA LEU A 42 4.87 7.90 -12.88
C LEU A 42 5.92 8.96 -13.27
N PRO A 43 7.13 8.95 -12.68
CA PRO A 43 7.57 8.03 -11.61
C PRO A 43 6.82 8.27 -10.29
N TYR A 44 6.52 7.19 -9.57
CA TYR A 44 5.90 7.28 -8.25
C TYR A 44 6.99 7.48 -7.19
N SER A 45 6.97 8.58 -6.46
CA SER A 45 8.02 8.91 -5.50
C SER A 45 7.71 8.39 -4.10
N ARG A 46 8.74 8.34 -3.25
CA ARG A 46 8.60 8.11 -1.81
C ARG A 46 7.64 9.13 -1.16
N ASP A 47 7.66 10.38 -1.62
CA ASP A 47 6.78 11.43 -1.08
C ASP A 47 5.32 11.18 -1.50
N ASP A 48 5.07 10.70 -2.71
CA ASP A 48 3.73 10.27 -3.14
C ASP A 48 3.22 9.09 -2.28
N ALA A 49 4.11 8.14 -1.96
CA ALA A 49 3.81 7.03 -1.05
C ALA A 49 3.46 7.51 0.36
N LEU A 50 4.21 8.47 0.90
CA LEU A 50 3.90 9.07 2.20
C LEU A 50 2.58 9.83 2.17
N ASP A 51 2.32 10.61 1.13
CA ASP A 51 1.05 11.33 0.97
C ASP A 51 -0.13 10.36 0.87
N PHE A 52 0.06 9.24 0.18
CA PHE A 52 -0.90 8.14 0.14
C PHE A 52 -1.15 7.51 1.51
N MET A 53 -0.11 7.27 2.31
CA MET A 53 -0.26 6.69 3.65
C MET A 53 -0.87 7.68 4.65
N ARG A 54 -0.54 8.96 4.52
CA ARG A 54 -1.03 10.06 5.38
C ARG A 54 -2.40 10.57 4.97
N LEU A 55 -2.90 10.14 3.81
CA LEU A 55 -4.25 10.42 3.37
C LEU A 55 -5.21 9.84 4.42
N ASN A 56 -5.60 10.69 5.37
CA ASN A 56 -6.66 10.42 6.34
C ASN A 56 -7.96 10.28 5.57
N ARG A 57 -8.26 9.06 5.11
CA ARG A 57 -9.47 8.72 4.36
C ARG A 57 -10.63 8.51 5.34
N GLU A 58 -11.00 9.61 6.00
CA GLU A 58 -12.15 9.69 6.89
C GLU A 58 -13.39 10.14 6.12
N LEU A 59 -14.47 9.35 6.21
CA LEU A 59 -15.80 9.75 5.77
C LEU A 59 -16.68 9.89 7.02
N PHE A 60 -17.15 11.11 7.30
CA PHE A 60 -17.93 11.43 8.50
C PHE A 60 -17.23 11.08 9.84
N GLY A 61 -15.92 11.30 9.92
CA GLY A 61 -15.12 11.02 11.12
C GLY A 61 -14.90 9.53 11.39
N LYS A 62 -15.12 8.67 10.38
CA LYS A 62 -14.80 7.25 10.41
C LYS A 62 -13.81 6.93 9.30
N LYS A 63 -12.73 6.19 9.61
CA LYS A 63 -11.85 5.59 8.60
C LYS A 63 -12.72 4.73 7.65
N PHE A 64 -12.79 5.11 6.38
CA PHE A 64 -13.74 4.55 5.41
C PHE A 64 -13.08 3.68 4.33
N ARG A 65 -11.76 3.78 4.14
CA ARG A 65 -11.02 2.79 3.35
C ARG A 65 -10.27 1.82 4.26
N ILE A 66 -10.37 0.54 3.92
CA ILE A 66 -9.56 -0.52 4.49
C ILE A 66 -8.52 -0.84 3.42
N ASP A 67 -7.48 -0.04 3.36
CA ASP A 67 -6.32 -0.36 2.54
C ASP A 67 -5.60 -1.52 3.23
N PHE A 68 -5.29 -2.60 2.50
CA PHE A 68 -4.59 -3.76 3.05
C PHE A 68 -3.21 -3.88 2.41
N TYR A 69 -2.18 -3.86 3.24
CA TYR A 69 -0.82 -4.17 2.80
C TYR A 69 -0.61 -5.67 2.96
N ILE A 70 -0.26 -6.34 1.87
CA ILE A 70 -0.04 -7.78 1.81
C ILE A 70 1.45 -8.02 1.96
N HIS A 71 1.86 -8.59 3.08
CA HIS A 71 3.22 -9.11 3.22
C HIS A 71 3.23 -10.62 2.94
N PHE A 72 4.28 -11.09 2.27
CA PHE A 72 4.60 -12.51 2.14
C PHE A 72 6.05 -12.72 2.57
N ARG A 73 6.27 -13.50 3.63
CA ARG A 73 7.62 -13.76 4.16
C ARG A 73 8.44 -12.50 4.46
N GLU A 74 7.82 -11.54 5.16
CA GLU A 74 8.44 -10.27 5.59
C GLU A 74 8.69 -9.24 4.47
N GLU A 75 8.30 -9.52 3.21
CA GLU A 75 8.40 -8.58 2.08
C GLU A 75 7.01 -8.09 1.67
N LEU A 76 6.88 -6.79 1.40
CA LEU A 76 5.65 -6.21 0.85
C LEU A 76 5.43 -6.76 -0.56
N SER A 77 4.32 -7.48 -0.73
CA SER A 77 3.97 -8.15 -1.98
C SER A 77 2.84 -7.46 -2.74
N GLY A 78 2.16 -6.50 -2.12
CA GLY A 78 1.14 -5.70 -2.77
C GLY A 78 0.24 -4.94 -1.80
N VAL A 79 -0.65 -4.13 -2.37
CA VAL A 79 -1.63 -3.34 -1.64
C VAL A 79 -3.01 -3.54 -2.28
N ILE A 80 -4.05 -3.69 -1.46
CA ILE A 80 -5.47 -3.60 -1.86
C ILE A 80 -6.01 -2.26 -1.38
N GLU A 81 -6.71 -1.55 -2.26
CA GLU A 81 -7.25 -0.19 -2.09
C GLU A 81 -8.77 -0.11 -2.25
#